data_AF-A0A3L9Y2P4-F1
#
_entry.id   AF-A0A3L9Y2P4-F1
#
_cell.length_a   1.000
_cell.length_b   1.000
_cell.length_c   1.000
_cell.angle_alpha   90.00
_cell.angle_beta   90.00
_cell.angle_gamma   90.00
#
_symmetry.space_group_name_H-M   'P 1'
#
loop_
_entity.id
_entity.type
_entity.pdbx_description
1 polymer ?
#
loop_
_entity_poly.entity_id
_entity_poly.type
_entity_poly.pdbx_seq_one_letter_code
_entity_poly.pdbx_strand_id
1 'polypeptide(L)'
;MDADIYMEVAFARRDFLERMGQDVIREYLYLGELRNCDGDLLEDWVTFRGKNRILLRGRKRVHKGKTVTGYRCCDTCGAIMYHGEAPHYLCPAPPAGVRILEGGAGTLVVTRDLFEKLSPKKSRDLDFYQLPVLEEPLDDLPVELKCPKPD
;
A
#
# COMPACT_ATOMS: atom_id res chain seq x y z
N MET A 1 -18.16 -25.45 4.27
CA MET A 1 -17.12 -24.76 5.05
C MET A 1 -17.27 -23.31 4.70
N ASP A 2 -17.94 -22.55 5.56
CA ASP A 2 -17.96 -21.10 5.42
C ASP A 2 -16.52 -20.63 5.61
N ALA A 3 -15.94 -20.04 4.57
CA ALA A 3 -14.62 -19.47 4.68
C ALA A 3 -14.75 -18.23 5.56
N ASP A 4 -14.16 -18.26 6.75
CA ASP A 4 -14.00 -17.07 7.58
C ASP A 4 -13.31 -15.99 6.72
N ILE A 5 -14.04 -14.90 6.46
CA ILE A 5 -13.53 -13.77 5.67
C ILE A 5 -12.68 -12.94 6.62
N TYR A 6 -11.36 -13.08 6.52
CA TYR A 6 -10.41 -12.22 7.22
C TYR A 6 -10.11 -11.00 6.35
N MET A 7 -10.45 -9.81 6.85
CA MET A 7 -10.08 -8.54 6.22
C MET A 7 -8.92 -7.92 6.97
N GLU A 8 -7.79 -7.74 6.28
CA GLU A 8 -6.68 -6.94 6.79
C GLU A 8 -7.03 -5.45 6.71
N VAL A 9 -7.04 -4.79 7.86
CA VAL A 9 -7.26 -3.34 7.98
C VAL A 9 -6.01 -2.73 8.58
N ALA A 10 -5.41 -1.80 7.85
CA ALA A 10 -4.24 -1.07 8.32
C ALA A 10 -4.66 -0.02 9.35
N PHE A 11 -3.86 0.13 10.40
CA PHE A 11 -4.06 1.14 11.43
C PHE A 11 -2.73 1.77 11.83
N ALA A 12 -2.80 3.00 12.32
CA ALA A 12 -1.64 3.75 12.78
C ALA A 12 -2.04 4.65 13.94
N ARG A 13 -1.03 5.13 14.69
CA ARG A 13 -1.25 6.21 15.62
C ARG A 13 -1.71 7.46 14.88
N ARG A 14 -2.72 8.12 15.43
CA ARG A 14 -3.30 9.37 14.89
C ARG A 14 -2.22 10.44 14.73
N ASP A 15 -1.48 10.72 15.79
CA ASP A 15 -0.45 11.78 15.81
C ASP A 15 0.68 11.53 14.79
N PHE A 16 0.97 10.29 14.43
CA PHE A 16 1.93 9.95 13.39
C PHE A 16 1.43 10.40 12.03
N LEU A 17 0.18 10.08 11.68
CA LEU A 17 -0.43 10.52 10.42
C LEU A 17 -0.56 12.05 10.39
N GLU A 18 -0.91 12.68 11.51
CA GLU A 18 -1.12 14.13 11.61
C GLU A 18 0.13 14.96 11.30
N ARG A 19 1.34 14.37 11.41
CA ARG A 19 2.59 15.01 10.96
C ARG A 19 2.61 15.31 9.46
N MET A 20 1.83 14.58 8.66
CA MET A 20 1.71 14.85 7.21
C MET A 20 0.95 16.16 6.93
N GLY A 21 0.16 16.63 7.91
CA GLY A 21 -0.73 17.78 7.82
C GLY A 21 -2.18 17.36 7.59
N GLN A 22 -3.10 18.04 8.28
CA GLN A 22 -4.54 17.72 8.25
C GLN A 22 -5.14 17.80 6.84
N ASP A 23 -4.74 18.80 6.05
CA ASP A 23 -5.24 18.95 4.67
C ASP A 23 -4.79 17.78 3.80
N VAL A 24 -3.54 17.33 3.96
CA VAL A 24 -2.99 16.17 3.23
C VAL A 24 -3.72 14.89 3.61
N ILE A 25 -3.96 14.66 4.90
CA ILE A 25 -4.74 13.51 5.36
C ILE A 25 -6.14 13.54 4.75
N ARG A 26 -6.84 14.67 4.86
CA ARG A 26 -8.21 14.82 4.34
C ARG A 26 -8.27 14.65 2.84
N GLU A 27 -7.24 15.06 2.11
CA GLU A 27 -7.18 14.94 0.66
C GLU A 27 -6.93 13.48 0.25
N TYR A 28 -5.95 12.79 0.85
CA TYR A 28 -5.44 11.51 0.34
C TYR A 28 -5.80 10.26 1.12
N LEU A 29 -6.34 10.37 2.34
CA LEU A 29 -6.65 9.23 3.20
C LEU A 29 -8.13 9.18 3.59
N TYR A 30 -8.66 7.97 3.73
CA TYR A 30 -9.83 7.69 4.54
C TYR A 30 -9.36 7.25 5.93
N LEU A 31 -9.90 7.88 6.97
CA LEU A 31 -9.66 7.48 8.36
C LEU A 31 -10.94 6.90 8.97
N GLY A 32 -10.77 5.90 9.83
CA GLY A 32 -11.86 5.27 10.57
C GLY A 32 -11.49 5.08 12.03
N GLU A 33 -12.50 4.78 12.85
CA GLU A 33 -12.33 4.45 14.27
C GLU A 33 -11.74 3.05 14.43
N LEU A 34 -10.87 2.89 15.43
CA LEU A 34 -10.38 1.58 15.87
C LEU A 34 -10.94 1.28 17.26
N ARG A 35 -11.50 0.08 17.45
CA ARG A 35 -12.01 -0.39 18.75
C ARG A 35 -11.27 -1.65 19.20
N ASN A 36 -11.12 -1.82 20.50
CA ASN A 36 -10.54 -3.04 21.09
C ASN A 36 -11.56 -4.20 21.08
N CYS A 37 -11.19 -5.35 21.64
CA CYS A 37 -12.07 -6.51 21.75
C CYS A 37 -13.30 -6.30 22.65
N ASP A 38 -13.23 -5.31 23.56
CA ASP A 38 -14.31 -4.96 24.48
C ASP A 38 -15.28 -3.93 23.88
N GLY A 39 -14.97 -3.38 22.70
CA GLY A 39 -15.76 -2.37 22.00
C GLY A 39 -15.38 -0.93 22.32
N ASP A 40 -14.39 -0.71 23.19
CA ASP A 40 -13.91 0.62 23.56
C ASP A 40 -13.16 1.28 22.40
N LEU A 41 -13.39 2.58 22.24
CA LEU A 41 -12.70 3.38 21.24
C LEU A 41 -11.23 3.60 21.65
N LEU A 42 -10.31 3.30 20.72
CA LEU A 42 -8.89 3.62 20.86
C LEU A 42 -8.62 5.01 20.26
N GLU A 43 -8.79 6.07 21.04
CA GLU A 43 -8.76 7.47 20.54
C GLU A 43 -7.47 7.87 19.81
N ASP A 44 -6.34 7.33 20.28
CA ASP A 44 -5.00 7.58 19.73
C ASP A 44 -4.70 6.78 18.45
N TRP A 45 -5.60 5.87 18.05
CA TRP A 45 -5.41 4.98 16.92
C TRP A 45 -6.52 5.15 15.89
N VAL A 46 -6.15 5.06 14.62
CA VAL A 46 -7.10 5.15 13.52
C VAL A 46 -6.79 4.06 12.51
N THR A 47 -7.85 3.48 11.94
CA THR A 47 -7.69 2.72 10.69
C THR A 47 -7.47 3.69 9.54
N PHE A 48 -6.69 3.31 8.54
CA PHE A 48 -6.50 4.15 7.36
C PHE A 48 -6.57 3.35 6.05
N ARG A 49 -7.01 4.03 4.98
CA ARG A 49 -6.92 3.58 3.59
C ARG A 49 -6.50 4.75 2.71
N GLY A 50 -5.70 4.49 1.68
CA GLY A 50 -5.38 5.51 0.69
C GLY A 50 -6.55 5.67 -0.28
N LYS A 51 -6.88 6.91 -0.62
CA LYS A 51 -7.88 7.18 -1.66
C LYS A 51 -7.39 6.83 -3.06
N ASN A 52 -6.07 6.90 -3.24
CA ASN A 52 -5.38 6.51 -4.46
C ASN A 52 -4.48 5.32 -4.15
N ARG A 53 -4.47 4.32 -5.03
CA ARG A 53 -3.65 3.12 -4.90
C ARG A 53 -2.53 3.10 -5.93
N ILE A 54 -1.41 2.51 -5.56
CA ILE A 54 -0.32 2.19 -6.49
C ILE A 54 0.14 0.76 -6.27
N LEU A 55 0.57 0.11 -7.34
CA LEU A 55 1.17 -1.21 -7.25
C LEU A 55 2.65 -1.09 -6.89
N LEU A 56 3.05 -1.67 -5.77
CA LEU A 56 4.46 -1.89 -5.46
C LEU A 56 4.93 -3.13 -6.23
N ARG A 57 5.69 -2.91 -7.30
CA ARG A 57 6.28 -3.99 -8.08
C ARG A 57 7.54 -4.49 -7.41
N GLY A 58 7.95 -5.70 -7.78
CA GLY A 58 9.11 -6.39 -7.24
C GLY A 58 9.81 -7.15 -8.36
N ARG A 59 10.92 -7.80 -8.06
CA ARG A 59 11.65 -8.61 -9.02
C ARG A 59 10.92 -9.91 -9.34
N LYS A 60 11.26 -10.47 -10.49
CA LYS A 60 10.94 -11.86 -10.82
C LYS A 60 11.50 -12.81 -9.77
N ARG A 61 10.63 -13.69 -9.27
CA ARG A 61 10.94 -14.77 -8.34
C ARG A 61 10.75 -16.11 -9.03
N VAL A 62 11.75 -16.97 -8.93
CA VAL A 62 11.70 -18.36 -9.42
C VAL A 62 11.83 -19.31 -8.24
N HIS A 63 10.83 -20.16 -8.04
CA HIS A 63 10.83 -21.19 -7.01
C HIS A 63 10.70 -22.57 -7.66
N LYS A 64 11.68 -23.46 -7.38
CA LYS A 64 11.73 -24.83 -7.94
C LYS A 64 11.56 -24.87 -9.47
N GLY A 65 12.26 -23.97 -10.17
CA GLY A 65 12.21 -23.87 -11.64
C GLY A 65 10.94 -23.25 -12.21
N LYS A 66 10.00 -22.77 -11.39
CA LYS A 66 8.78 -22.09 -11.82
C LYS A 66 8.80 -20.62 -11.42
N THR A 67 8.48 -19.73 -12.35
CA THR A 67 8.21 -18.32 -12.01
C THR A 67 6.99 -18.27 -11.10
N VAL A 68 7.12 -17.63 -9.94
CA VAL A 68 6.02 -17.42 -8.98
C VAL A 68 5.60 -15.95 -8.86
N THR A 69 6.35 -15.04 -9.50
CA THR A 69 5.89 -13.67 -9.73
C THR A 69 4.72 -13.67 -10.69
N GLY A 70 3.69 -12.90 -10.37
CA GLY A 70 2.47 -12.86 -11.15
C GLY A 70 1.43 -11.95 -10.52
N TYR A 71 0.28 -11.85 -11.19
CA TYR A 71 -0.88 -11.17 -10.65
C TYR A 71 -2.15 -11.92 -11.03
N ARG A 72 -3.21 -11.65 -10.28
CA ARG A 72 -4.57 -12.08 -10.58
C ARG A 72 -5.55 -10.96 -10.27
N CYS A 73 -6.78 -11.11 -10.71
CA CYS A 73 -7.87 -10.23 -10.32
C CYS A 73 -8.58 -10.80 -9.10
N CYS A 74 -9.03 -9.93 -8.22
CA CYS A 74 -9.98 -10.30 -7.19
C CYS A 74 -11.34 -10.52 -7.83
N ASP A 75 -11.89 -11.72 -7.70
CA ASP A 75 -13.18 -12.08 -8.30
C ASP A 75 -14.36 -11.31 -7.68
N THR A 76 -14.15 -10.68 -6.52
CA THR A 76 -15.18 -9.91 -5.81
C THR A 76 -15.14 -8.41 -6.14
N CYS A 77 -13.96 -7.81 -6.19
CA CYS A 77 -13.82 -6.35 -6.33
C CYS A 77 -13.04 -5.90 -7.58
N GLY A 78 -12.57 -6.84 -8.40
CA GLY A 78 -11.80 -6.54 -9.61
C GLY A 78 -10.40 -5.98 -9.35
N ALA A 79 -9.95 -5.87 -8.09
CA ALA A 79 -8.64 -5.34 -7.76
C ALA A 79 -7.52 -6.28 -8.25
N ILE A 80 -6.42 -5.68 -8.72
CA ILE A 80 -5.20 -6.41 -9.08
C ILE A 80 -4.49 -6.86 -7.80
N MET A 81 -4.34 -8.17 -7.66
CA MET A 81 -3.59 -8.82 -6.60
C MET A 81 -2.26 -9.29 -7.19
N TYR A 82 -1.18 -8.57 -6.86
CA TYR A 82 0.16 -8.81 -7.40
C TYR A 82 1.09 -9.44 -6.36
N HIS A 83 2.00 -10.29 -6.82
CA HIS A 83 3.08 -10.84 -6.02
C HIS A 83 4.41 -10.72 -6.77
N GLY A 84 5.43 -10.16 -6.12
CA GLY A 84 6.81 -10.11 -6.58
C GLY A 84 7.79 -10.08 -5.41
N GLU A 85 9.08 -10.25 -5.70
CA GLU A 85 10.13 -10.29 -4.67
C GLU A 85 10.75 -8.91 -4.43
N ALA A 86 11.12 -8.61 -3.20
CA ALA A 86 11.88 -7.41 -2.89
C ALA A 86 13.25 -7.38 -3.63
N PRO A 87 13.86 -6.21 -3.88
CA PRO A 87 13.40 -4.87 -3.52
C PRO A 87 12.22 -4.40 -4.37
N HIS A 88 11.33 -3.63 -3.74
CA HIS A 88 10.18 -3.05 -4.41
C HIS A 88 10.52 -1.77 -5.18
N TYR A 89 9.76 -1.48 -6.23
CA TYR A 89 9.88 -0.29 -7.08
C TYR A 89 8.52 0.12 -7.64
N LEU A 90 8.47 1.32 -8.25
CA LEU A 90 7.31 1.83 -8.98
C LEU A 90 7.56 1.70 -10.48
N CYS A 91 6.62 1.10 -11.19
CA CYS A 91 6.56 1.11 -12.65
C CYS A 91 5.08 0.90 -13.05
N PRO A 92 4.43 1.92 -13.65
CA PRO A 92 4.97 3.20 -14.09
C PRO A 92 5.26 4.19 -12.93
N ALA A 93 5.72 5.39 -13.27
CA ALA A 93 5.82 6.50 -12.35
C ALA A 93 4.45 6.85 -11.71
N PRO A 94 4.43 7.31 -10.45
CA PRO A 94 3.19 7.73 -9.81
C PRO A 94 2.59 8.96 -10.52
N PRO A 95 1.26 9.16 -10.47
CA PRO A 95 0.61 10.33 -11.05
C PRO A 95 1.17 11.63 -10.47
N ALA A 96 1.36 12.64 -11.33
CA ALA A 96 1.83 13.95 -10.90
C ALA A 96 0.87 14.60 -9.90
N GLY A 97 1.40 15.31 -8.92
CA GLY A 97 0.62 16.02 -7.90
C GLY A 97 0.08 15.14 -6.77
N VAL A 98 0.13 13.81 -6.88
CA VAL A 98 -0.32 12.91 -5.80
C VAL A 98 0.76 12.78 -4.73
N ARG A 99 0.40 13.05 -3.47
CA ARG A 99 1.36 13.06 -2.35
C ARG A 99 1.36 11.77 -1.52
N ILE A 100 0.24 11.07 -1.45
CA ILE A 100 0.11 9.77 -0.77
C ILE A 100 -0.61 8.77 -1.67
N LEU A 101 -0.05 7.58 -1.78
CA LEU A 101 -0.63 6.42 -2.46
C LEU A 101 -0.61 5.20 -1.51
N GLU A 102 -1.64 4.38 -1.54
CA GLU A 102 -1.68 3.09 -0.84
C GLU A 102 -1.00 2.00 -1.68
N GLY A 103 0.04 1.38 -1.11
CA GLY A 103 0.81 0.29 -1.73
C GLY A 103 0.28 -1.12 -1.45
N GLY A 104 -0.76 -1.25 -0.62
CA GLY A 104 -1.27 -2.53 -0.11
C GLY A 104 -0.60 -2.96 1.21
N ALA A 105 -1.22 -3.92 1.92
CA ALA A 105 -0.75 -4.45 3.21
C ALA A 105 -0.33 -3.36 4.21
N GLY A 106 -1.15 -2.30 4.33
CA GLY A 106 -0.88 -1.15 5.20
C GLY A 106 0.29 -0.25 4.79
N THR A 107 0.87 -0.42 3.62
CA THR A 107 1.97 0.42 3.14
C THR A 107 1.45 1.73 2.53
N LEU A 108 2.08 2.85 2.90
CA LEU A 108 1.90 4.15 2.25
C LEU A 108 3.16 4.51 1.46
N VAL A 109 2.96 4.93 0.21
CA VAL A 109 3.98 5.57 -0.61
C VAL A 109 3.76 7.07 -0.51
N VAL A 110 4.77 7.80 -0.05
CA VAL A 110 4.69 9.24 0.18
C VAL A 110 5.77 9.97 -0.59
N THR A 111 5.50 11.23 -0.94
CA THR A 111 6.53 12.11 -1.50
C THR A 111 7.64 12.39 -0.49
N ARG A 112 8.82 12.79 -0.99
CA ARG A 112 10.00 13.05 -0.16
C ARG A 112 9.75 14.09 0.92
N ASP A 113 9.04 15.17 0.61
CA ASP A 113 8.72 16.24 1.57
C ASP A 113 7.82 15.74 2.71
N LEU A 114 6.90 14.80 2.43
CA LEU A 114 6.10 14.17 3.48
C LEU A 114 6.94 13.18 4.30
N PHE A 115 7.80 12.40 3.66
CA PHE A 115 8.74 11.54 4.36
C PHE A 115 9.61 12.33 5.35
N GLU A 116 10.11 13.50 4.95
CA GLU A 116 10.93 14.36 5.81
C GLU A 116 10.17 14.86 7.05
N LYS A 117 8.84 15.07 6.95
CA LYS A 117 7.98 15.40 8.10
C LYS A 117 7.68 14.22 9.01
N LEU A 118 7.52 13.04 8.41
CA LEU A 118 7.25 11.81 9.13
C LEU A 118 8.48 11.38 9.93
N SER A 119 9.66 11.54 9.32
CA SER A 119 10.97 11.02 9.72
C SER A 119 11.08 10.89 11.24
N PRO A 120 10.69 9.72 11.79
CA PRO A 120 10.83 9.51 13.19
C PRO A 120 12.31 9.24 13.47
N LYS A 121 12.81 9.71 14.61
CA LYS A 121 13.99 9.06 15.22
C LYS A 121 13.69 7.55 15.23
N LYS A 122 14.56 6.73 14.62
CA LYS A 122 14.46 5.25 14.48
C LYS A 122 13.31 4.65 15.31
N SER A 123 12.15 4.45 14.68
CA SER A 123 11.09 3.62 15.27
C SER A 123 11.43 2.16 14.99
N ARG A 124 11.22 1.27 15.96
CA ARG A 124 11.40 -0.18 15.74
C ARG A 124 10.29 -0.79 14.87
N ASP A 125 9.16 -0.09 14.76
CA ASP A 125 7.92 -0.62 14.19
C ASP A 125 7.61 -0.01 12.81
N LEU A 126 8.48 0.85 12.29
CA LEU A 126 8.30 1.51 10.99
C LEU A 126 9.57 1.39 10.15
N ASP A 127 9.45 0.71 9.01
CA ASP A 127 10.49 0.67 7.99
C ASP A 127 10.23 1.72 6.91
N PHE A 128 11.28 2.49 6.61
CA PHE A 128 11.27 3.45 5.52
C PHE A 128 12.35 3.09 4.52
N TYR A 129 11.97 3.03 3.24
CA TYR A 129 12.89 2.78 2.16
C TYR A 129 12.50 3.64 0.95
N GLN A 130 13.50 4.11 0.24
CA GLN A 130 13.28 4.82 -1.01
C GLN A 130 12.84 3.82 -2.08
N LEU A 131 11.74 4.12 -2.76
CA LEU A 131 11.24 3.35 -3.90
C LEU A 131 11.83 3.92 -5.19
N PRO A 132 12.63 3.15 -5.95
CA PRO A 132 13.02 3.54 -7.30
C PRO A 132 11.81 3.64 -8.21
N VAL A 133 11.84 4.57 -9.16
CA VAL A 133 10.89 4.64 -10.27
C VAL A 133 11.61 4.14 -11.51
N LEU A 134 11.06 3.11 -12.16
CA LEU A 134 11.66 2.48 -13.34
C LEU A 134 10.75 2.67 -14.56
N GLU A 135 11.35 2.86 -15.72
CA GLU A 135 10.64 2.92 -17.00
C GLU A 135 10.16 1.53 -17.44
N GLU A 136 10.97 0.50 -17.15
CA GLU A 136 10.68 -0.90 -17.49
C GLU A 136 10.56 -1.78 -16.24
N PRO A 137 9.67 -2.78 -16.25
CA PRO A 137 9.50 -3.69 -15.13
C PRO A 137 10.59 -4.79 -15.10
N LEU A 138 10.97 -5.22 -13.90
CA LEU A 138 11.97 -6.25 -13.62
C LEU A 138 11.37 -7.66 -13.36
N ASP A 139 10.08 -7.83 -13.66
CA ASP A 139 9.29 -9.02 -13.33
C ASP A 139 8.77 -9.79 -14.56
N ASP A 140 9.18 -9.38 -15.76
CA ASP A 140 8.71 -9.88 -17.07
C ASP A 140 7.20 -9.70 -17.33
N LEU A 141 6.49 -8.91 -16.52
CA LEU A 141 5.08 -8.59 -16.75
C LEU A 141 4.93 -7.23 -17.46
N PRO A 142 3.83 -6.97 -18.20
CA PRO A 142 3.60 -5.68 -18.83
C PRO A 142 3.63 -4.50 -17.84
N VAL A 143 3.94 -3.29 -18.32
CA VAL A 143 3.86 -2.06 -17.51
C VAL A 143 2.45 -1.87 -16.95
N GLU A 144 1.44 -1.93 -17.82
CA GLU A 144 0.03 -1.90 -17.43
C GLU A 144 -0.49 -3.31 -17.18
N LEU A 145 -0.76 -3.63 -15.91
CA LEU A 145 -1.53 -4.82 -15.55
C LEU A 145 -3.02 -4.50 -15.71
N LYS A 146 -3.79 -5.43 -16.29
CA LYS A 146 -5.21 -5.23 -16.56
C LYS A 146 -6.02 -6.37 -15.96
N CYS A 147 -7.09 -6.01 -15.27
CA CYS A 147 -8.16 -6.97 -15.00
C CYS A 147 -9.15 -6.93 -16.17
N PRO A 148 -9.45 -8.07 -16.81
CA PRO A 148 -10.60 -8.13 -17.70
C PRO A 148 -11.82 -7.69 -16.90
N LYS A 149 -12.61 -6.77 -17.45
CA LYS A 149 -13.88 -6.40 -16.82
C LYS A 149 -14.74 -7.68 -16.77
N PRO A 150 -15.42 -7.98 -15.65
CA PRO A 150 -16.48 -8.97 -15.68
C PRO A 150 -17.51 -8.51 -16.72
N ASP A 151 -17.88 -9.43 -17.62
CA ASP A 151 -18.95 -9.24 -18.62
C ASP A 151 -20.29 -8.92 -17.94
#